data_AF-A0A356GFC2-F1
#
_entry.id   AF-A0A356GFC2-F1
#
_cell.length_a   1.000
_cell.length_b   1.000
_cell.length_c   1.000
_cell.angle_alpha   90.00
_cell.angle_beta   90.00
_cell.angle_gamma   90.00
#
_symmetry.space_group_name_H-M   'P 1'
#
loop_
_entity.id
_entity.type
_entity.pdbx_description
1 polymer ?
#
loop_
_entity_poly.entity_id
_entity_poly.type
_entity_poly.pdbx_seq_one_letter_code
_entity_poly.pdbx_strand_id
1 'polypeptide(L)'
;MTVIKLCGIAVIGVCAALIMRAAKSELAIPVGVITCVIILASAISSMYPIVAFAEGLSRENSYSLYFSAVLKALGIGITAQTAADICRDSGEGAVASKLEFAAKVGILLLGLPVVREILSLTQKILE
;
A
#
# COMPACT_ATOMS: atom_id res chain seq x y z
N MET A 1 -7.07 -12.27 9.49
CA MET A 1 -5.81 -13.00 9.79
C MET A 1 -5.07 -12.21 10.87
N THR A 2 -4.53 -12.86 11.90
CA THR A 2 -3.65 -12.18 12.86
C THR A 2 -2.32 -11.84 12.18
N VAL A 3 -1.75 -10.67 12.48
CA VAL A 3 -0.43 -10.21 11.98
C VAL A 3 0.65 -11.29 12.16
N ILE A 4 0.54 -12.07 13.23
CA ILE A 4 1.38 -13.24 13.54
C ILE A 4 1.45 -14.24 12.38
N LYS A 5 0.32 -14.54 11.70
CA LYS A 5 0.31 -15.46 10.56
C LYS A 5 1.04 -14.86 9.34
N LEU A 6 0.94 -13.54 9.14
CA LEU A 6 1.65 -12.83 8.08
C LEU A 6 3.17 -12.90 8.30
N CYS A 7 3.61 -12.68 9.54
CA CYS A 7 5.02 -12.81 9.92
C CYS A 7 5.54 -14.24 9.68
N GLY A 8 4.74 -15.26 10.00
CA GLY A 8 5.09 -16.65 9.73
C GLY A 8 5.31 -16.94 8.24
N ILE A 9 4.40 -16.47 7.38
CA ILE A 9 4.53 -16.61 5.91
C ILE A 9 5.78 -15.89 5.41
N ALA A 10 6.07 -14.70 5.92
CA ALA A 10 7.26 -13.93 5.55
C ALA A 10 8.55 -14.69 5.89
N VAL A 11 8.67 -15.22 7.10
CA VAL A 11 9.86 -15.98 7.53
C VAL A 11 10.03 -17.24 6.67
N ILE A 12 8.96 -18.00 6.44
CA ILE A 12 9.01 -19.22 5.62
C ILE A 12 9.40 -18.89 4.18
N GLY A 13 8.82 -17.84 3.60
CA GLY A 13 9.13 -17.43 2.23
C GLY A 13 10.57 -16.93 2.07
N VAL A 14 11.10 -16.18 3.04
CA VAL A 14 12.52 -15.77 3.05
C VAL A 14 13.44 -17.00 3.18
N CYS A 15 13.13 -17.93 4.08
CA CYS A 15 13.90 -19.17 4.18
C CYS A 15 13.89 -19.98 2.87
N ALA A 16 12.73 -20.10 2.21
CA ALA A 16 12.61 -20.76 0.91
C ALA A 16 13.43 -20.05 -0.18
N ALA A 17 13.37 -18.71 -0.23
CA ALA A 17 14.15 -17.91 -1.17
C ALA A 17 15.67 -18.08 -0.95
N LEU A 18 16.13 -18.14 0.31
CA LEU A 18 17.54 -18.37 0.65
C LEU A 18 18.02 -19.76 0.22
N ILE A 19 17.22 -20.80 0.45
CA ILE A 19 17.55 -22.18 0.03
C ILE A 19 17.65 -22.25 -1.50
N MET A 20 16.72 -21.62 -2.22
CA MET A 20 16.74 -21.61 -3.68
C MET A 20 17.90 -20.79 -4.24
N ARG A 21 18.31 -19.71 -3.57
CA ARG A 21 19.51 -18.94 -3.95
C ARG A 21 20.79 -19.76 -3.84
N ALA A 22 20.87 -20.67 -2.87
CA ALA A 22 21.99 -21.60 -2.72
C ALA A 22 22.00 -22.73 -3.78
N ALA A 23 20.83 -23.11 -4.31
CA ALA A 23 20.72 -24.16 -5.33
C ALA A 23 20.87 -23.63 -6.77
N LYS A 24 20.10 -22.59 -7.13
CA LYS A 24 20.13 -21.91 -8.44
C LYS A 24 19.74 -20.44 -8.25
N SER A 25 20.70 -19.51 -8.39
CA SER A 25 20.47 -18.08 -8.14
C SER A 25 19.36 -17.47 -9.00
N GLU A 26 19.11 -18.02 -10.20
CA GLU A 26 18.07 -17.56 -11.13
C GLU A 26 16.64 -17.76 -10.59
N LEU A 27 16.42 -18.76 -9.73
CA LEU A 27 15.09 -19.03 -9.17
C LEU A 27 14.81 -18.30 -7.86
N ALA A 28 15.80 -17.65 -7.25
CA ALA A 28 15.63 -16.96 -5.97
C ALA A 28 14.73 -15.72 -6.08
N ILE A 29 14.86 -14.97 -7.17
CA ILE A 29 14.10 -13.74 -7.44
C ILE A 29 12.59 -14.04 -7.55
N PRO A 30 12.12 -14.95 -8.44
CA PRO A 30 10.68 -15.20 -8.58
C PRO A 30 10.03 -15.71 -7.28
N VAL A 31 10.76 -16.48 -6.45
CA VAL A 31 10.25 -16.98 -5.16
C VAL A 31 10.05 -15.85 -4.15
N GLY A 32 10.99 -14.89 -4.10
CA GLY A 32 10.84 -13.67 -3.30
C GLY A 32 9.64 -12.84 -3.76
N VAL A 33 9.48 -12.63 -5.07
CA VAL A 33 8.35 -11.89 -5.64
C VAL A 33 7.01 -12.54 -5.30
N ILE A 34 6.88 -13.86 -5.46
CA ILE A 34 5.65 -14.60 -5.12
C ILE A 34 5.34 -14.44 -3.63
N THR A 35 6.35 -14.53 -2.76
CA THR A 35 6.19 -14.34 -1.32
C THR A 35 5.67 -12.94 -1.01
N CYS A 36 6.27 -11.90 -1.59
CA CYS A 36 5.82 -10.50 -1.42
C CYS A 36 4.38 -10.30 -1.91
N VAL A 37 4.01 -10.88 -3.05
CA VAL A 37 2.64 -10.80 -3.59
C VAL A 37 1.62 -11.47 -2.67
N ILE A 38 1.93 -12.64 -2.11
CA ILE A 38 1.05 -13.35 -1.17
C ILE A 38 0.84 -12.53 0.10
N ILE A 39 1.91 -11.94 0.65
CA ILE A 39 1.85 -11.09 1.85
C ILE A 39 1.03 -9.83 1.55
N LEU A 40 1.27 -9.17 0.42
CA LEU A 40 0.55 -7.98 -0.01
C LEU A 40 -0.95 -8.25 -0.18
N ALA A 41 -1.32 -9.32 -0.89
CA ALA A 41 -2.72 -9.70 -1.08
C ALA A 41 -3.41 -9.97 0.28
N SER A 42 -2.72 -10.67 1.17
CA SER A 42 -3.22 -10.97 2.52
C SER A 42 -3.36 -9.72 3.41
N ALA A 43 -2.45 -8.75 3.26
CA ALA A 43 -2.51 -7.47 3.95
C ALA A 43 -3.70 -6.62 3.46
N ILE A 44 -3.94 -6.57 2.14
CA ILE A 44 -5.09 -5.87 1.55
C ILE A 44 -6.41 -6.47 2.06
N SER A 45 -6.52 -7.79 2.16
CA SER A 45 -7.72 -8.43 2.74
C SER A 45 -7.96 -8.04 4.19
N SER A 46 -6.91 -7.70 4.95
CA SER A 46 -7.03 -7.25 6.34
C SER A 46 -7.51 -5.80 6.45
N MET A 47 -7.54 -5.04 5.35
CA MET A 47 -8.10 -3.68 5.31
C MET A 47 -9.62 -3.65 5.15
N TYR A 48 -10.27 -4.76 4.76
CA TYR A 48 -11.71 -4.86 4.58
C TYR A 48 -12.56 -4.32 5.76
N PRO A 49 -12.29 -4.65 7.04
CA PRO A 49 -13.05 -4.11 8.16
C PRO A 49 -12.95 -2.58 8.30
N ILE A 50 -11.82 -1.98 7.87
CA ILE A 50 -11.62 -0.52 7.89
C ILE A 50 -12.51 0.14 6.82
N VAL A 51 -12.61 -0.48 5.64
CA VAL A 51 -13.51 -0.04 4.57
C VAL A 51 -14.98 -0.18 4.99
N ALA A 52 -15.35 -1.31 5.60
CA ALA A 52 -16.71 -1.54 6.08
C ALA A 52 -17.11 -0.54 7.18
N PHE A 53 -16.18 -0.20 8.09
CA PHE A 53 -16.40 0.83 9.10
C PHE A 53 -16.62 2.22 8.46
N ALA A 54 -15.88 2.54 7.40
CA ALA A 54 -16.05 3.77 6.63
C ALA A 54 -17.42 3.90 5.96
N GLU A 55 -17.88 2.80 5.34
CA GLU A 55 -19.18 2.74 4.70
C GLU A 55 -20.31 2.87 5.73
N GLY A 56 -20.13 2.27 6.91
CA GLY A 56 -21.04 2.43 8.06
C GLY A 56 -21.18 3.89 8.48
N LEU A 57 -20.07 4.62 8.64
CA LEU A 57 -20.06 6.04 9.00
C LEU A 57 -20.63 6.95 7.91
N SER A 58 -20.47 6.58 6.65
CA SER A 58 -20.97 7.35 5.50
C SER A 58 -22.50 7.37 5.39
N ARG A 59 -23.19 6.41 6.02
CA ARG A 59 -24.67 6.40 6.06
C ARG A 59 -25.25 7.45 7.01
N GLU A 60 -24.49 7.89 8.01
CA GLU A 60 -24.92 8.91 8.96
C GLU A 60 -24.38 10.31 8.65
N ASN A 61 -23.37 10.45 7.79
CA ASN A 61 -22.66 11.73 7.66
C ASN A 61 -21.89 11.88 6.32
N SER A 62 -21.80 13.10 5.76
CA SER A 62 -21.16 13.42 4.46
C SER A 62 -19.61 13.28 4.41
N TYR A 63 -19.01 12.61 5.40
CA TYR A 63 -17.55 12.48 5.54
C TYR A 63 -16.93 11.38 4.64
N SER A 64 -17.75 10.72 3.81
CA SER A 64 -17.34 9.60 2.95
C SER A 64 -16.19 9.96 2.00
N LEU A 65 -16.15 11.22 1.53
CA LEU A 65 -15.15 11.70 0.60
C LEU A 65 -13.73 11.69 1.19
N TYR A 66 -13.59 12.15 2.44
CA TYR A 66 -12.30 12.24 3.11
C TYR A 66 -11.76 10.85 3.47
N PHE A 67 -12.63 9.98 3.99
CA PHE A 67 -12.20 8.63 4.34
C PHE A 67 -11.79 7.83 3.09
N SER A 68 -12.52 7.99 1.99
CA SER A 68 -12.16 7.40 0.70
C SER A 68 -10.80 7.90 0.18
N ALA A 69 -10.52 9.20 0.34
CA ALA A 69 -9.22 9.78 -0.05
C ALA A 69 -8.05 9.19 0.77
N VAL A 70 -8.22 9.07 2.10
CA VAL A 70 -7.21 8.47 2.98
C VAL A 70 -6.96 7.01 2.62
N LEU A 71 -8.02 6.21 2.42
CA LEU A 71 -7.88 4.82 1.99
C LEU A 71 -7.16 4.67 0.64
N LYS A 72 -7.49 5.51 -0.34
CA LYS A 72 -6.81 5.50 -1.65
C LYS A 72 -5.33 5.86 -1.53
N ALA A 73 -5.00 6.88 -0.74
CA ALA A 73 -3.62 7.27 -0.49
C ALA A 73 -2.82 6.14 0.19
N LEU A 74 -3.41 5.49 1.19
CA LEU A 74 -2.81 4.36 1.88
C LEU A 74 -2.59 3.17 0.93
N GLY A 75 -3.58 2.86 0.09
CA GLY A 75 -3.50 1.79 -0.91
C GLY A 75 -2.39 2.03 -1.93
N ILE A 76 -2.27 3.25 -2.45
CA ILE A 76 -1.16 3.63 -3.35
C ILE A 76 0.18 3.48 -2.64
N GLY A 77 0.29 3.93 -1.39
CA GLY A 77 1.53 3.84 -0.62
C GLY A 77 2.00 2.39 -0.44
N ILE A 78 1.12 1.52 0.08
CA ILE A 78 1.47 0.11 0.36
C ILE A 78 1.84 -0.64 -0.93
N THR A 79 1.06 -0.45 -2.00
CA THR A 79 1.30 -1.15 -3.28
C THR A 79 2.57 -0.66 -3.96
N ALA A 80 2.80 0.67 -4.00
CA ALA A 80 4.00 1.23 -4.59
C ALA A 80 5.27 0.87 -3.80
N GLN A 81 5.20 0.86 -2.45
CA GLN A 81 6.31 0.44 -1.60
C GLN A 81 6.71 -1.01 -1.91
N THR A 82 5.73 -1.91 -1.94
CA THR A 82 5.98 -3.34 -2.21
C THR A 82 6.56 -3.55 -3.61
N ALA A 83 6.04 -2.85 -4.61
CA ALA A 83 6.57 -2.93 -5.97
C ALA A 83 7.99 -2.33 -6.07
N ALA A 84 8.28 -1.25 -5.34
CA ALA A 84 9.62 -0.66 -5.30
C ALA A 84 10.63 -1.59 -4.62
N ASP A 85 10.23 -2.27 -3.54
CA ASP A 85 11.07 -3.26 -2.87
C ASP A 85 11.38 -4.46 -3.79
N ILE A 86 10.39 -4.93 -4.56
CA ILE A 86 10.62 -5.96 -5.59
C ILE A 86 11.61 -5.50 -6.67
N CYS A 87 11.49 -4.26 -7.16
CA CYS A 87 12.46 -3.70 -8.10
C CYS A 87 13.87 -3.62 -7.48
N ARG A 88 13.97 -3.23 -6.21
CA ARG A 88 15.24 -3.11 -5.49
C ARG A 88 15.88 -4.49 -5.27
N ASP A 89 15.09 -5.51 -4.94
CA ASP A 89 15.54 -6.90 -4.82
C ASP A 89 16.01 -7.51 -6.16
N SER A 90 15.49 -6.99 -7.27
CA SER A 90 15.89 -7.38 -8.64
C SER A 90 17.15 -6.64 -9.12
N GLY A 91 17.73 -5.75 -8.31
CA GLY A 91 18.89 -4.93 -8.67
C GLY A 91 18.54 -3.59 -9.35
N GLU A 92 17.26 -3.33 -9.60
CA GLU A 92 16.74 -2.14 -10.30
C GLU A 92 16.39 -1.00 -9.33
N GLY A 93 17.36 -0.56 -8.53
CA GLY A 93 17.16 0.48 -7.51
C GLY A 93 16.77 1.85 -8.08
N ALA A 94 17.20 2.17 -9.31
CA ALA A 94 16.82 3.40 -10.00
C ALA A 94 15.32 3.39 -10.35
N VAL A 95 14.79 2.26 -10.84
CA VAL A 95 13.36 2.08 -11.14
C VAL A 95 12.53 2.15 -9.86
N ALA A 96 12.99 1.48 -8.79
CA ALA A 96 12.35 1.56 -7.47
C ALA A 96 12.19 3.01 -6.98
N SER A 97 13.25 3.81 -7.09
CA SER A 97 13.24 5.22 -6.66
C SER A 97 12.28 6.08 -7.49
N LYS A 98 12.19 5.83 -8.80
CA LYS A 98 11.23 6.53 -9.68
C LYS A 98 9.78 6.13 -9.37
N LEU A 99 9.55 4.86 -9.04
CA LEU A 99 8.23 4.38 -8.65
C LEU A 99 7.76 5.00 -7.33
N GLU A 100 8.63 5.06 -6.32
CA GLU A 100 8.33 5.74 -5.04
C GLU A 100 8.02 7.22 -5.26
N PHE A 101 8.76 7.88 -6.14
CA PHE A 101 8.49 9.28 -6.48
C PHE A 101 7.11 9.46 -7.14
N ALA A 102 6.78 8.63 -8.14
CA ALA A 102 5.48 8.67 -8.81
C ALA A 102 4.32 8.42 -7.83
N ALA A 103 4.48 7.49 -6.89
CA ALA A 103 3.48 7.22 -5.86
C ALA A 103 3.26 8.42 -4.92
N LYS A 104 4.34 9.07 -4.47
CA LYS A 104 4.24 10.29 -3.63
C LYS A 104 3.52 11.42 -4.35
N VAL A 105 3.80 11.62 -5.64
CA VAL A 105 3.09 12.60 -6.48
C VAL A 105 1.60 12.24 -6.58
N GLY A 106 1.27 10.96 -6.80
CA GLY A 106 -0.12 10.48 -6.84
C GLY A 106 -0.88 10.73 -5.53
N ILE A 107 -0.25 10.48 -4.38
CA ILE A 107 -0.81 10.76 -3.05
C ILE A 107 -1.05 12.27 -2.87
N LEU A 108 -0.11 13.11 -3.29
CA LEU A 108 -0.26 14.57 -3.27
C LEU A 108 -1.44 15.04 -4.11
N LEU A 109 -1.64 14.48 -5.32
CA LEU A 109 -2.79 14.80 -6.16
C LEU A 109 -4.14 14.45 -5.48
N LEU A 110 -4.18 13.36 -4.70
CA LEU A 110 -5.38 13.02 -3.91
C LEU A 110 -5.63 13.98 -2.74
N GLY A 111 -4.60 14.66 -2.26
CA GLY A 111 -4.71 15.67 -1.20
C GLY A 111 -5.29 17.01 -1.67
N LEU A 112 -5.11 17.37 -2.96
CA LEU A 112 -5.64 18.61 -3.54
C LEU A 112 -7.15 18.85 -3.30
N PRO A 113 -8.07 17.88 -3.54
CA PRO A 113 -9.49 18.08 -3.28
C PRO A 113 -9.79 18.35 -1.80
N VAL A 114 -9.05 17.73 -0.88
CA VAL A 114 -9.21 17.95 0.57
C VAL A 114 -8.84 19.39 0.93
N VAL A 115 -7.74 19.90 0.37
CA VAL A 115 -7.30 21.29 0.58
C VAL A 115 -8.33 22.29 0.04
N ARG A 116 -8.90 22.03 -1.16
CA ARG A 116 -9.95 22.89 -1.72
C ARG A 116 -11.18 22.98 -0.83
N GLU A 117 -11.59 21.86 -0.24
CA GLU A 117 -12.76 21.82 0.63
C GLU A 117 -12.54 22.55 1.96
N ILE A 118 -11.32 22.49 2.51
CA ILE A 118 -10.98 23.27 3.72
C ILE A 118 -11.00 24.78 3.41
N LEU A 119 -10.48 25.19 2.26
CA LEU A 119 -10.51 26.59 1.84
C LEU A 119 -11.95 27.09 1.66
N SER A 120 -12.82 26.31 1.01
CA SER A 120 -14.21 26.69 0.79
C SER A 120 -14.99 26.82 2.10
N LEU A 121 -14.77 25.89 3.05
CA LEU A 121 -15.37 25.96 4.39
C LEU A 121 -14.91 27.20 5.16
N THR A 122 -13.63 27.56 5.05
CA THR A 122 -13.09 28.76 5.71
C THR A 122 -13.71 30.04 5.16
N GLN A 123 -13.89 30.13 3.82
CA GLN A 123 -14.58 31.27 3.22
C GLN A 123 -16.03 31.38 3.68
N LYS A 124 -16.73 30.25 3.77
CA LYS A 124 -18.13 30.17 4.22
C LYS A 124 -18.37 30.59 5.67
N ILE A 125 -17.35 30.47 6.52
CA ILE A 125 -17.40 30.87 7.94
C ILE A 125 -17.03 32.35 8.11
N LEU A 126 -16.28 32.91 7.15
CA LEU A 126 -15.84 34.30 7.18
C LEU A 126 -16.90 35.28 6.64
N GLU A 127 -17.83 34.79 5.81
CA GLU A 127 -19.08 35.46 5.41
C GLU A 127 -20.18 35.29 6.46
#